data_AF-A0A2P2IDB5-F1
#
_entry.id   AF-A0A2P2IDB5-F1
#
_cell.length_a   1.000
_cell.length_b   1.000
_cell.length_c   1.000
_cell.angle_alpha   90.00
_cell.angle_beta   90.00
_cell.angle_gamma   90.00
#
_symmetry.space_group_name_H-M   'P 1'
#
loop_
_entity.id
_entity.type
_entity.pdbx_description
1 polymer ?
#
loop_
_entity_poly.entity_id
_entity_poly.type
_entity_poly.pdbx_seq_one_letter_code
_entity_poly.pdbx_strand_id
1 'polypeptide(L)'
;MTRYFDFVWRKDVHEDLQKGTLFDRWSEDKETNELEIGCLFRVDEFGFFVYWKSEGREGNVLELSQVSDIRKGLLPRDAKLADRLISKHGINVEEKIVAICSGLDYVNITITNIVCKDVEEAQLWLQNLRKLCNNVRANNICPMTCLKKHWMRLGMTVDALG
;
A
#
# COMPACT_ATOMS: atom_id res chain seq x y z
N MET A 1 -31.64 -17.67 -24.41
CA MET A 1 -31.94 -16.60 -23.41
C MET A 1 -30.65 -16.36 -22.62
N THR A 2 -29.93 -15.28 -22.92
CA THR A 2 -28.63 -14.98 -22.29
C THR A 2 -28.89 -14.50 -20.86
N ARG A 3 -28.26 -15.11 -19.85
CA ARG A 3 -28.40 -14.68 -18.46
C ARG A 3 -27.89 -13.25 -18.34
N TYR A 4 -28.63 -12.40 -17.61
CA TYR A 4 -28.17 -11.07 -17.23
C TYR A 4 -26.83 -11.18 -16.52
N PHE A 5 -25.80 -10.51 -17.04
CA PHE A 5 -24.48 -10.50 -16.44
C PHE A 5 -24.35 -9.26 -15.55
N ASP A 6 -24.25 -9.49 -14.24
CA ASP A 6 -24.01 -8.41 -13.28
C ASP A 6 -22.51 -8.17 -13.13
N PHE A 7 -22.04 -7.00 -13.58
CA PHE A 7 -20.62 -6.64 -13.54
C PHE A 7 -20.23 -6.08 -12.17
N VAL A 8 -20.03 -6.98 -11.22
CA VAL A 8 -19.55 -6.62 -9.88
C VAL A 8 -18.02 -6.51 -9.89
N TRP A 9 -17.53 -5.28 -10.05
CA TRP A 9 -16.10 -4.97 -10.01
C TRP A 9 -15.60 -4.53 -8.62
N ARG A 10 -16.49 -4.05 -7.75
CA ARG A 10 -16.11 -3.60 -6.40
C ARG A 10 -15.82 -4.78 -5.50
N LYS A 11 -14.76 -4.65 -4.71
CA LYS A 11 -14.45 -5.53 -3.59
C LYS A 11 -14.57 -4.70 -2.32
N ASP A 12 -15.18 -5.25 -1.29
CA ASP A 12 -15.33 -4.55 -0.02
C ASP A 12 -13.95 -4.30 0.61
N VAL A 13 -13.71 -3.05 0.97
CA VAL A 13 -12.49 -2.62 1.65
C VAL A 13 -12.74 -2.65 3.14
N HIS A 14 -11.92 -3.40 3.87
CA HIS A 14 -12.03 -3.52 5.32
C HIS A 14 -11.97 -2.14 6.01
N GLU A 15 -12.77 -1.92 7.05
CA GLU A 15 -12.93 -0.60 7.69
C GLU A 15 -11.60 -0.06 8.23
N ASP A 16 -10.78 -0.91 8.84
CA ASP A 16 -9.45 -0.52 9.35
C ASP A 16 -8.52 0.00 8.24
N LEU A 17 -8.59 -0.56 7.03
CA LEU A 17 -7.81 -0.08 5.88
C LEU A 17 -8.28 1.29 5.42
N GLN A 18 -9.59 1.58 5.49
CA GLN A 18 -10.16 2.88 5.13
C GLN A 18 -9.89 3.96 6.19
N LYS A 19 -10.07 3.62 7.47
CA LYS A 19 -9.75 4.51 8.61
C LYS A 19 -8.27 4.89 8.60
N GLY A 20 -7.44 3.91 8.27
CA GLY A 20 -6.00 4.04 8.14
C GLY A 20 -5.25 3.91 9.45
N THR A 21 -3.95 3.72 9.31
CA THR A 21 -3.03 3.42 10.40
C THR A 21 -1.71 4.13 10.16
N LEU A 22 -1.06 4.56 11.24
CA LEU A 22 0.29 5.13 11.17
C LEU A 22 1.31 3.99 11.10
N PHE A 23 2.15 4.00 10.08
CA PHE A 23 3.25 3.06 9.91
C PHE A 23 4.57 3.78 9.73
N ASP A 24 5.66 3.12 10.13
CA ASP A 24 6.97 3.50 9.63
C ASP A 24 7.17 2.84 8.27
N ARG A 25 7.52 3.62 7.25
CA ARG A 25 7.85 3.13 5.92
C ARG A 25 9.36 3.16 5.73
N TRP A 26 9.92 2.14 5.11
CA TRP A 26 11.31 2.19 4.68
C TRP A 26 11.47 1.74 3.22
N SER A 27 12.48 2.28 2.57
CA SER A 27 12.92 1.87 1.24
C SER A 27 14.43 1.81 1.19
N GLU A 28 14.91 0.82 0.44
CA GLU A 28 16.33 0.58 0.15
C GLU A 28 16.45 0.40 -1.35
N ASP A 29 17.21 1.28 -1.99
CA ASP A 29 17.70 1.11 -3.35
C ASP A 29 19.22 1.28 -3.39
N LYS A 30 19.83 1.30 -4.58
CA LYS A 30 21.30 1.36 -4.70
C LYS A 30 21.89 2.67 -4.19
N GLU A 31 21.08 3.73 -4.09
CA GLU A 31 21.54 5.10 -3.85
C GLU A 31 20.93 5.70 -2.57
N THR A 32 19.80 5.15 -2.08
CA THR A 32 19.03 5.70 -0.98
C THR A 32 18.57 4.62 0.01
N ASN A 33 18.68 4.95 1.29
CA ASN A 33 18.16 4.18 2.42
C ASN A 33 17.31 5.11 3.29
N GLU A 34 16.02 5.19 2.97
CA GLU A 34 15.09 6.09 3.64
C GLU A 34 14.24 5.34 4.67
N LEU A 35 14.05 6.00 5.82
CA LEU A 35 13.12 5.58 6.87
C LEU A 35 12.22 6.78 7.19
N GLU A 36 10.96 6.65 6.84
CA GLU A 36 9.92 7.63 7.09
C GLU A 36 9.06 7.15 8.26
N ILE A 37 8.89 8.03 9.25
CA ILE A 37 8.24 7.68 10.52
C ILE A 37 6.79 8.17 10.50
N GLY A 38 5.87 7.33 10.99
CA GLY A 38 4.49 7.76 11.24
C GLY A 38 3.73 8.20 9.97
N CYS A 39 3.95 7.52 8.85
CA CYS A 39 3.19 7.72 7.63
C CYS A 39 1.75 7.22 7.82
N LEU A 40 0.73 8.05 7.58
CA LEU A 40 -0.66 7.61 7.67
C LEU A 40 -1.07 6.88 6.39
N PHE A 41 -1.12 5.55 6.44
CA PHE A 41 -1.55 4.71 5.32
C PHE A 41 -3.05 4.47 5.33
N ARG A 42 -3.67 4.54 4.15
CA ARG A 42 -5.10 4.32 3.90
C ARG A 42 -5.34 3.61 2.57
N VAL A 43 -6.49 2.98 2.47
CA VAL A 43 -7.05 2.46 1.22
C VAL A 43 -8.37 3.19 0.93
N ASP A 44 -8.58 3.61 -0.31
CA ASP A 44 -9.82 4.30 -0.67
C ASP A 44 -11.03 3.36 -0.66
N GLU A 45 -12.23 3.93 -0.56
CA GLU A 45 -13.51 3.20 -0.49
C GLU A 45 -13.78 2.26 -1.68
N PHE A 46 -13.14 2.47 -2.84
CA PHE A 46 -13.32 1.62 -4.03
C PHE A 46 -12.21 0.58 -4.21
N GLY A 47 -11.16 0.61 -3.36
CA GLY A 47 -10.02 -0.30 -3.46
C GLY A 47 -9.19 -0.08 -4.72
N PHE A 48 -9.05 1.16 -5.17
CA PHE A 48 -8.17 1.54 -6.29
C PHE A 48 -6.74 1.82 -5.86
N PHE A 49 -6.56 2.42 -4.68
CA PHE A 49 -5.32 3.00 -4.23
C PHE A 49 -5.02 2.65 -2.78
N VAL A 50 -3.76 2.32 -2.52
CA VAL A 50 -3.13 2.55 -1.20
C VAL A 50 -2.46 3.91 -1.27
N TYR A 51 -2.70 4.77 -0.30
CA TYR A 51 -2.10 6.10 -0.27
C TYR A 51 -1.65 6.43 1.14
N TRP A 52 -0.62 7.27 1.24
CA TRP A 52 -0.09 7.71 2.52
C TRP A 52 0.49 9.10 2.43
N LYS A 53 0.68 9.71 3.60
CA LYS A 53 1.33 11.01 3.71
C LYS A 53 2.32 10.95 4.86
N SER A 54 3.56 11.29 4.56
CA SER A 54 4.61 11.49 5.55
C SER A 54 4.57 12.92 6.05
N GLU A 55 5.02 13.15 7.27
CA GLU A 55 5.06 14.49 7.85
C GLU A 55 5.90 15.44 6.99
N GLY A 56 5.32 16.58 6.60
CA GLY A 56 5.98 17.60 5.78
C GLY A 56 6.21 17.24 4.30
N ARG A 57 5.69 16.09 3.83
CA ARG A 57 5.79 15.67 2.41
C ARG A 57 4.42 15.72 1.72
N GLU A 58 4.46 15.74 0.39
CA GLU A 58 3.29 15.52 -0.45
C GLU A 58 2.75 14.09 -0.26
N GLY A 59 1.46 13.90 -0.56
CA GLY A 59 0.86 12.58 -0.51
C GLY A 59 1.42 11.64 -1.58
N ASN A 60 1.65 10.40 -1.19
CA ASN A 60 2.04 9.32 -2.09
C ASN A 60 0.85 8.40 -2.35
N VAL A 61 0.81 7.84 -3.56
CA VAL A 61 -0.27 6.98 -4.01
C VAL A 61 0.30 5.80 -4.80
N LEU A 62 -0.23 4.62 -4.51
CA LEU A 62 0.10 3.36 -5.15
C LEU A 62 -1.19 2.72 -5.66
N GLU A 63 -1.22 2.40 -6.95
CA GLU A 63 -2.39 1.80 -7.58
C GLU A 63 -2.44 0.28 -7.34
N LEU A 64 -3.52 -0.21 -6.74
CA LEU A 64 -3.68 -1.63 -6.39
C LEU A 64 -3.74 -2.55 -7.63
N SER A 65 -4.05 -2.02 -8.80
CA SER A 65 -3.99 -2.76 -10.08
C SER A 65 -2.56 -3.09 -10.50
N GLN A 66 -1.58 -2.32 -10.02
CA GLN A 66 -0.15 -2.46 -10.31
C GLN A 66 0.58 -3.28 -9.23
N VAL A 67 -0.13 -3.73 -8.20
CA VAL A 67 0.42 -4.62 -7.19
C VAL A 67 0.44 -6.05 -7.72
N SER A 68 1.65 -6.60 -7.82
CA SER A 68 1.87 -7.98 -8.23
C SER A 68 1.82 -8.94 -7.04
N ASP A 69 2.28 -8.51 -5.86
CA ASP A 69 2.27 -9.32 -4.64
C ASP A 69 2.21 -8.46 -3.38
N ILE A 70 1.62 -9.01 -2.33
CA ILE A 70 1.67 -8.49 -0.97
C ILE A 70 2.21 -9.62 -0.11
N ARG A 71 3.29 -9.41 0.62
CA ARG A 71 3.94 -10.48 1.38
C ARG A 71 4.47 -9.99 2.71
N LYS A 72 4.87 -10.94 3.55
CA LYS A 72 5.67 -10.62 4.73
C LYS A 72 6.97 -9.96 4.25
N GLY A 73 7.33 -8.86 4.88
CA GLY A 73 8.57 -8.17 4.58
C GLY A 73 9.78 -8.95 5.10
N LEU A 74 10.95 -8.45 4.70
CA LEU A 74 12.25 -8.90 5.17
C LEU A 74 12.94 -7.72 5.84
N LEU A 75 13.96 -7.98 6.63
CA LEU A 75 14.86 -6.91 7.05
C LEU A 75 15.61 -6.30 5.85
N PRO A 76 15.92 -4.98 5.89
CA PRO A 76 16.76 -4.34 4.89
C PRO A 76 18.15 -4.97 4.87
N ARG A 77 18.81 -4.93 3.70
CA ARG A 77 20.16 -5.48 3.53
C ARG A 77 21.22 -4.59 4.15
N ASP A 78 20.99 -3.28 4.16
CA ASP A 78 21.82 -2.29 4.85
C ASP A 78 21.72 -2.50 6.36
N ALA A 79 22.86 -2.87 6.94
CA ALA A 79 22.96 -3.19 8.36
C ALA A 79 22.56 -2.00 9.26
N LYS A 80 22.87 -0.76 8.85
CA LYS A 80 22.54 0.42 9.67
C LYS A 80 21.04 0.66 9.71
N LEU A 81 20.35 0.50 8.58
CA LEU A 81 18.89 0.60 8.52
C LEU A 81 18.23 -0.56 9.30
N ALA A 82 18.76 -1.77 9.18
CA ALA A 82 18.29 -2.93 9.96
C ALA A 82 18.41 -2.70 11.47
N ASP A 83 19.58 -2.25 11.92
CA ASP A 83 19.84 -1.95 13.34
C ASP A 83 18.90 -0.88 13.88
N ARG A 84 18.61 0.15 13.08
CA ARG A 84 17.64 1.21 13.44
C ARG A 84 16.22 0.66 13.61
N LEU A 85 15.79 -0.22 12.70
CA LEU A 85 14.48 -0.86 12.77
C LEU A 85 14.38 -1.77 13.99
N ILE A 86 15.39 -2.61 14.23
CA ILE A 86 15.46 -3.51 15.39
C ILE A 86 15.45 -2.72 16.70
N SER A 87 16.23 -1.63 16.77
CA SER A 87 16.31 -0.77 17.96
C SER A 87 14.97 -0.11 18.29
N LYS A 88 14.18 0.26 17.27
CA LYS A 88 12.88 0.94 17.46
C LYS A 88 11.73 -0.03 17.70
N HIS A 89 11.67 -1.13 16.96
CA HIS A 89 10.50 -2.02 16.88
C HIS A 89 10.70 -3.39 17.54
N GLY A 90 11.92 -3.66 18.02
CA GLY A 90 12.31 -4.91 18.66
C GLY A 90 12.95 -5.91 17.70
N ILE A 91 13.56 -6.96 18.27
CA ILE A 91 14.25 -8.02 17.51
C ILE A 91 13.30 -8.77 16.57
N ASN A 92 12.01 -8.86 16.93
CA ASN A 92 10.98 -9.49 16.11
C ASN A 92 10.34 -8.55 15.06
N VAL A 93 10.98 -7.42 14.74
CA VAL A 93 10.43 -6.43 13.80
C VAL A 93 10.07 -7.03 12.45
N GLU A 94 10.83 -8.02 11.96
CA GLU A 94 10.58 -8.68 10.67
C GLU A 94 9.17 -9.27 10.55
N GLU A 95 8.63 -9.82 11.65
CA GLU A 95 7.27 -10.38 11.68
C GLU A 95 6.17 -9.33 11.56
N LYS A 96 6.51 -8.06 11.78
CA LYS A 96 5.62 -6.89 11.70
C LYS A 96 5.74 -6.14 10.38
N ILE A 97 6.62 -6.58 9.48
CA ILE A 97 6.82 -5.91 8.18
C ILE A 97 5.84 -6.49 7.15
N VAL A 98 5.15 -5.60 6.43
CA VAL A 98 4.40 -5.93 5.22
C VAL A 98 5.10 -5.29 4.02
N ALA A 99 5.37 -6.10 3.00
CA ALA A 99 5.96 -5.67 1.75
C ALA A 99 4.92 -5.64 0.64
N ILE A 100 4.72 -4.47 0.03
CA ILE A 100 3.83 -4.23 -1.11
C ILE A 100 4.71 -4.18 -2.36
N CYS A 101 4.63 -5.20 -3.21
CA CYS A 101 5.38 -5.29 -4.45
C CYS A 101 4.53 -4.77 -5.61
N SER A 102 4.95 -3.65 -6.19
CA SER A 102 4.22 -2.98 -7.27
C SER A 102 5.13 -2.63 -8.44
N GLY A 103 4.59 -2.62 -9.65
CA GLY A 103 5.31 -2.24 -10.86
C GLY A 103 4.39 -2.15 -12.06
N LEU A 104 4.83 -1.45 -13.10
CA LEU A 104 4.13 -1.45 -14.40
C LEU A 104 4.33 -2.76 -15.15
N ASP A 105 5.37 -3.51 -14.79
CA ASP A 105 5.72 -4.81 -15.32
C ASP A 105 6.35 -5.68 -14.22
N TYR A 106 6.65 -6.94 -14.55
CA TYR A 106 7.21 -7.91 -13.60
C TYR A 106 8.75 -7.86 -13.48
N VAL A 107 9.40 -6.90 -14.14
CA VAL A 107 10.86 -6.71 -14.11
C VAL A 107 11.21 -5.54 -13.20
N ASN A 108 10.54 -4.41 -13.38
CA ASN A 108 10.74 -3.15 -12.67
C ASN A 108 9.82 -3.08 -11.44
N ILE A 109 10.11 -3.93 -10.46
CA ILE A 109 9.33 -4.01 -9.22
C ILE A 109 9.89 -3.05 -8.17
N THR A 110 9.03 -2.20 -7.64
CA THR A 110 9.27 -1.38 -6.44
C THR A 110 8.64 -2.08 -5.24
N ILE A 111 9.37 -2.11 -4.11
CA ILE A 111 8.87 -2.67 -2.86
C ILE A 111 8.64 -1.53 -1.88
N THR A 112 7.38 -1.33 -1.48
CA THR A 112 7.02 -0.44 -0.37
C THR A 112 6.91 -1.27 0.90
N ASN A 113 7.86 -1.12 1.81
CA ASN A 113 7.86 -1.83 3.09
C ASN A 113 7.27 -0.93 4.18
N ILE A 114 6.28 -1.45 4.91
CA ILE A 114 5.69 -0.79 6.07
C ILE A 114 5.91 -1.65 7.31
N VAL A 115 6.17 -1.01 8.45
CA VAL A 115 6.32 -1.65 9.75
C VAL A 115 5.08 -1.35 10.57
N CYS A 116 4.32 -2.41 10.87
CA CYS A 116 3.13 -2.33 11.72
C CYS A 116 3.51 -2.34 13.20
N LYS A 117 2.56 -1.96 14.05
CA LYS A 117 2.76 -1.93 15.51
C LYS A 117 3.02 -3.32 16.09
N ASP A 118 2.25 -4.30 15.63
CA ASP A 118 2.28 -5.69 16.08
C ASP A 118 2.02 -6.67 14.93
N VAL A 119 2.15 -7.96 15.22
CA VAL A 119 2.08 -9.03 14.21
C VAL A 119 0.64 -9.21 13.73
N GLU A 120 -0.33 -9.01 14.63
CA GLU A 120 -1.75 -9.08 14.35
C GLU A 120 -2.16 -8.02 13.31
N GLU A 121 -1.72 -6.77 13.50
CA GLU A 121 -1.95 -5.68 12.55
C GLU A 121 -1.27 -5.94 11.20
N ALA A 122 -0.03 -6.47 11.21
CA ALA A 122 0.65 -6.87 9.98
C ALA A 122 -0.12 -7.97 9.23
N GLN A 123 -0.65 -8.98 9.93
CA GLN A 123 -1.48 -10.01 9.29
C GLN A 123 -2.79 -9.45 8.75
N LEU A 124 -3.46 -8.55 9.49
CA LEU A 124 -4.69 -7.90 9.06
C LEU A 124 -4.47 -7.15 7.74
N TRP A 125 -3.44 -6.30 7.67
CA TRP A 125 -3.12 -5.52 6.48
C TRP A 125 -2.71 -6.41 5.31
N LEU A 126 -1.83 -7.39 5.55
CA LEU A 126 -1.41 -8.35 4.53
C LEU A 126 -2.59 -9.11 3.92
N GLN A 127 -3.49 -9.65 4.74
CA GLN A 127 -4.62 -10.43 4.27
C GLN A 127 -5.64 -9.58 3.52
N ASN A 128 -5.97 -8.39 4.04
CA ASN A 128 -6.99 -7.56 3.43
C ASN A 128 -6.50 -6.85 2.16
N LEU A 129 -5.23 -6.41 2.08
CA LEU A 129 -4.66 -5.89 0.83
C LEU A 129 -4.63 -6.97 -0.25
N ARG A 130 -4.23 -8.21 0.08
CA ARG A 130 -4.25 -9.35 -0.86
C ARG A 130 -5.62 -9.57 -1.50
N LYS A 131 -6.70 -9.42 -0.72
CA LYS A 131 -8.06 -9.57 -1.24
C LYS A 131 -8.38 -8.54 -2.31
N LEU A 132 -7.85 -7.32 -2.18
CA LEU A 132 -8.10 -6.22 -3.13
C LEU A 132 -7.27 -6.35 -4.40
N CYS A 133 -6.03 -6.84 -4.31
CA CYS A 133 -5.15 -7.10 -5.43
C CYS A 133 -5.78 -8.05 -6.48
N ASN A 134 -5.21 -8.06 -7.69
CA ASN A 134 -5.66 -8.89 -8.81
C ASN A 134 -7.16 -8.74 -9.15
N ASN A 135 -7.74 -7.55 -8.91
CA ASN A 135 -9.12 -7.25 -9.29
C ASN A 135 -9.23 -6.88 -10.77
N VAL A 136 -9.16 -7.88 -11.66
CA VAL A 136 -9.20 -7.69 -13.11
C VAL A 136 -10.47 -6.95 -13.58
N ARG A 137 -11.58 -7.07 -12.85
CA ARG A 137 -12.81 -6.34 -13.17
C ARG A 137 -12.66 -4.84 -12.94
N ALA A 138 -11.93 -4.42 -11.90
CA ALA A 138 -11.66 -2.99 -11.67
C ALA A 138 -10.85 -2.34 -12.82
N ASN A 139 -10.16 -3.13 -13.65
CA ASN A 139 -9.46 -2.64 -14.84
C ASN A 139 -10.40 -2.39 -16.04
N ASN A 140 -11.64 -2.85 -15.97
CA ASN A 140 -12.63 -2.79 -17.05
C ASN A 140 -13.87 -1.94 -16.67
N ILE A 141 -13.68 -0.99 -15.75
CA ILE A 141 -14.74 -0.06 -15.32
C ILE A 141 -15.08 0.96 -16.41
N CYS A 142 -16.28 1.55 -16.33
CA CYS A 142 -16.73 2.51 -17.33
C CYS A 142 -15.90 3.82 -17.30
N PRO A 143 -15.86 4.58 -18.42
CA PRO A 143 -15.06 5.81 -18.52
C PRO A 143 -15.34 6.83 -17.41
N MET A 144 -16.59 6.97 -16.97
CA MET A 144 -16.95 7.86 -15.87
C MET A 144 -16.29 7.45 -14.55
N THR A 145 -16.20 6.15 -14.27
CA THR A 145 -15.51 5.64 -13.07
C THR A 145 -14.00 5.80 -13.21
N CYS A 146 -13.44 5.59 -14.41
CA CYS A 146 -12.03 5.90 -14.69
C CYS A 146 -11.72 7.38 -14.39
N LEU A 147 -12.54 8.31 -14.87
CA LEU A 147 -12.37 9.75 -14.59
C LEU A 147 -12.44 10.05 -13.09
N LYS A 148 -13.41 9.46 -12.37
CA LYS A 148 -13.49 9.59 -10.91
C LYS A 148 -12.22 9.08 -10.23
N LYS A 149 -11.71 7.92 -10.64
CA LYS A 149 -10.45 7.35 -10.12
C LYS A 149 -9.26 8.29 -10.34
N HIS A 150 -9.15 8.93 -11.52
CA HIS A 150 -8.08 9.89 -11.79
C HIS A 150 -8.22 11.15 -10.92
N TRP A 151 -9.43 11.68 -10.76
CA TRP A 151 -9.70 12.81 -9.88
C TRP A 151 -9.36 12.49 -8.42
N MET A 152 -9.73 11.29 -7.93
CA MET A 152 -9.37 10.83 -6.59
C MET A 152 -7.86 10.80 -6.38
N ARG A 153 -7.09 10.31 -7.36
CA ARG A 153 -5.63 10.27 -7.30
C ARG A 153 -5.03 11.66 -7.06
N LEU A 154 -5.53 12.67 -7.78
CA LEU A 154 -5.06 14.06 -7.62
C LEU A 154 -5.30 14.58 -6.19
N GLY A 155 -6.46 14.26 -5.60
CA GLY A 155 -6.76 14.63 -4.21
C GLY A 155 -5.91 13.90 -3.17
N MET A 156 -5.30 12.78 -3.52
CA MET A 156 -4.40 12.02 -2.63
C MET A 156 -2.95 12.49 -2.72
N THR A 157 -2.57 13.21 -3.78
CA THR A 157 -1.20 13.67 -4.05
C THR A 157 -1.02 15.17 -3.78
N VAL A 158 -1.86 15.74 -2.93
CA VAL A 158 -1.75 17.15 -2.52
C VAL A 158 -0.59 17.37 -1.56
N ASP A 159 -0.18 18.64 -1.43
CA ASP A 159 0.91 19.03 -0.55
C ASP A 159 0.56 18.88 0.94
N ALA A 160 1.48 19.28 1.82
CA ALA A 160 1.29 19.20 3.26
C ALA A 160 0.02 19.94 3.75
N LEU A 161 -0.36 21.04 3.09
CA LEU A 161 -1.44 21.95 3.47
C LEU A 161 -2.81 21.55 2.89
N GLY A 162 -2.80 20.78 1.79
CA GLY A 162 -4.01 20.27 1.15
C GLY A 162 -4.38 21.01 -0.12
#